data_AF-A0A4Y7Q0L2-F1
#
_entry.id   AF-A0A4Y7Q0L2-F1
#
_cell.length_a   1.000
_cell.length_b   1.000
_cell.length_c   1.000
_cell.angle_alpha   90.00
_cell.angle_beta   90.00
_cell.angle_gamma   90.00
#
_symmetry.space_group_name_H-M   'P 1'
#
loop_
_entity.id
_entity.type
_entity.pdbx_description
1 polymer ?
#
loop_
_entity_poly.entity_id
_entity_poly.type
_entity_poly.pdbx_seq_one_letter_code
_entity_poly.pdbx_strand_id
1 'polypeptide(L)'
;MPNNQQLSQITRLELDFKIMFLDIRSLARAIYQAKTLQNLSLTLTDCYCHYPCHQNAEEIPPLHSLNSKALKLIVKGGSTMVKDVIQPLNRALRYLSPSEVDISLGETPMEALYYARGELFPYGSTIRLHISTSCDLLEILAGLVRRCNIARCVHFNAPLGYFSANEIETCNWWDFASLRHLRFENCDRLCEEDVKIMASNLLLDEADVGLQSLEFISCKNISEDFLLNLGDEVGERLIWSF
;
A
#
# COMPACT_ATOMS: atom_id res chain seq x y z
N MET A 1 -5.66 6.78 -36.95
CA MET A 1 -5.85 6.63 -35.50
C MET A 1 -6.35 5.22 -35.25
N PRO A 2 -5.69 4.42 -34.39
CA PRO A 2 -6.19 3.09 -34.04
C PRO A 2 -7.57 3.20 -33.38
N ASN A 3 -8.40 2.19 -33.61
CA ASN A 3 -9.80 2.18 -33.23
C ASN A 3 -9.95 1.99 -31.70
N ASN A 4 -9.96 3.08 -30.93
CA ASN A 4 -9.99 3.10 -29.45
C ASN A 4 -11.26 2.46 -28.84
N GLN A 5 -12.25 2.09 -29.66
CA GLN A 5 -13.52 1.54 -29.20
C GLN A 5 -13.34 0.21 -28.42
N GLN A 6 -12.31 -0.58 -28.75
CA GLN A 6 -12.06 -1.88 -28.11
C GLN A 6 -11.58 -1.75 -26.65
N LEU A 7 -10.84 -0.70 -26.30
CA LEU A 7 -10.32 -0.51 -24.93
C LEU A 7 -11.44 -0.21 -23.92
N SER A 8 -12.53 0.42 -24.38
CA SER A 8 -13.68 0.79 -23.55
C SER A 8 -14.49 -0.39 -23.02
N GLN A 9 -14.21 -1.62 -23.47
CA GLN A 9 -14.88 -2.85 -23.02
C GLN A 9 -14.00 -3.67 -22.07
N ILE A 10 -12.74 -3.26 -21.86
CA ILE A 10 -11.80 -3.98 -21.00
C ILE A 10 -12.20 -3.74 -19.55
N THR A 11 -12.52 -4.82 -18.85
CA THR A 11 -12.86 -4.80 -17.41
C THR A 11 -11.74 -5.39 -16.56
N ARG A 12 -10.84 -6.18 -17.15
CA ARG A 12 -9.67 -6.78 -16.50
C ARG A 12 -8.47 -6.66 -17.42
N LEU A 13 -7.36 -6.16 -16.88
CA LEU A 13 -6.10 -6.02 -17.59
C LEU A 13 -4.99 -6.59 -16.73
N GLU A 14 -4.27 -7.57 -17.27
CA GLU A 14 -3.12 -8.19 -16.63
C GLU A 14 -1.92 -8.07 -17.55
N LEU A 15 -0.86 -7.46 -17.05
CA LEU A 15 0.36 -7.20 -17.80
C LEU A 15 1.56 -7.65 -17.00
N ASP A 16 2.45 -8.40 -17.65
CA ASP A 16 3.71 -8.88 -17.10
C ASP A 16 4.84 -8.36 -17.99
N PHE A 17 5.67 -7.47 -17.42
CA PHE A 17 6.80 -6.84 -18.08
C PHE A 17 8.10 -7.39 -17.49
N LYS A 18 9.00 -7.90 -18.34
CA LYS A 18 10.26 -8.52 -17.93
C LYS A 18 11.42 -8.02 -18.77
N ILE A 19 12.45 -7.46 -18.13
CA ILE A 19 13.73 -7.04 -18.74
C ILE A 19 13.50 -6.24 -20.03
N MET A 20 12.50 -5.36 -20.01
CA MET A 20 12.08 -4.64 -21.20
C MET A 20 11.88 -3.16 -20.92
N PHE A 21 11.94 -2.40 -22.01
CA PHE A 21 11.58 -1.00 -22.01
C PHE A 21 10.08 -0.87 -21.71
N LEU A 22 9.74 -0.11 -20.66
CA LEU A 22 8.36 0.20 -20.32
C LEU A 22 8.02 1.63 -20.78
N ASP A 23 7.16 1.74 -21.78
CA ASP A 23 6.55 3.01 -22.16
C ASP A 23 5.39 3.34 -21.21
N ILE A 24 5.73 4.02 -20.12
CA ILE A 24 4.78 4.43 -19.07
C ILE A 24 3.73 5.38 -19.64
N ARG A 25 4.06 6.19 -20.65
CA ARG A 25 3.11 7.11 -21.28
C ARG A 25 2.01 6.34 -22.00
N SER A 26 2.41 5.38 -22.83
CA SER A 26 1.48 4.55 -23.58
C SER A 26 0.63 3.68 -22.65
N LEU A 27 1.24 3.14 -21.59
CA LEU A 27 0.51 2.39 -20.56
C LEU A 27 -0.53 3.27 -19.85
N ALA A 28 -0.13 4.47 -19.39
CA ALA A 28 -1.04 5.41 -18.73
C ALA A 28 -2.24 5.75 -19.62
N ARG A 29 -1.98 6.07 -20.90
CA ARG A 29 -3.03 6.38 -21.87
C ARG A 29 -3.99 5.21 -22.08
N ALA A 30 -3.46 3.99 -22.19
CA ALA A 30 -4.29 2.79 -22.32
C ALA A 30 -5.19 2.60 -21.08
N ILE A 31 -4.66 2.79 -19.88
CA ILE A 31 -5.42 2.74 -18.62
C ILE A 31 -6.53 3.81 -18.61
N TYR A 32 -6.22 5.05 -18.99
CA TYR A 32 -7.21 6.15 -18.98
C TYR A 32 -8.32 5.96 -20.02
N GLN A 33 -8.03 5.27 -21.12
CA GLN A 33 -9.00 4.95 -22.16
C GLN A 33 -9.89 3.75 -21.79
N ALA A 34 -9.41 2.86 -20.91
CA ALA A 34 -10.16 1.71 -20.41
C ALA A 34 -11.14 2.13 -19.29
N LYS A 35 -12.14 2.95 -19.63
CA LYS A 35 -13.09 3.53 -18.65
C LYS A 35 -13.89 2.50 -17.84
N THR A 36 -14.01 1.27 -18.34
CA THR A 36 -14.70 0.17 -17.67
C THR A 36 -13.78 -0.71 -16.82
N LEU A 37 -12.47 -0.38 -16.74
CA LEU A 37 -11.48 -1.20 -16.07
C LEU A 37 -11.81 -1.36 -14.59
N GLN A 38 -12.09 -2.60 -14.19
CA GLN A 38 -12.38 -2.95 -12.81
C GLN A 38 -11.16 -3.53 -12.11
N ASN A 39 -10.34 -4.30 -12.82
CA ASN A 39 -9.20 -5.01 -12.23
C ASN A 39 -7.94 -4.75 -13.05
N LEU A 40 -6.92 -4.17 -12.42
CA LEU A 40 -5.61 -3.95 -13.02
C LEU A 40 -4.56 -4.76 -12.25
N SER A 41 -3.83 -5.62 -12.94
CA SER A 41 -2.69 -6.34 -12.37
C SER A 41 -1.44 -6.07 -13.19
N LEU A 42 -0.41 -5.51 -12.57
CA LEU A 42 0.88 -5.21 -13.18
C LEU A 42 1.98 -6.00 -12.46
N THR A 43 2.77 -6.75 -13.22
CA THR A 43 4.01 -7.37 -12.74
C THR A 43 5.19 -6.76 -13.49
N LEU A 44 6.17 -6.23 -12.75
CA LEU A 44 7.35 -5.57 -13.29
C LEU A 44 8.58 -6.30 -12.80
N THR A 45 9.38 -6.81 -13.72
CA THR A 45 10.66 -7.47 -13.42
C THR A 45 11.80 -6.79 -14.16
N ASP A 46 12.73 -6.17 -13.45
CA ASP A 46 13.94 -5.51 -13.98
C ASP A 46 13.68 -4.63 -15.23
N CYS A 47 12.58 -3.87 -15.18
CA CYS A 47 12.21 -2.98 -16.27
C CYS A 47 13.02 -1.68 -16.23
N TYR A 48 13.18 -1.03 -17.38
CA TYR A 48 13.85 0.27 -17.48
C TYR A 48 13.03 1.25 -18.33
N CYS A 49 13.26 2.55 -18.12
CA CYS A 49 12.68 3.62 -18.92
C CYS A 49 13.82 4.57 -19.35
N HIS A 50 13.82 5.01 -20.60
CA HIS A 50 14.91 5.84 -21.13
C HIS A 50 14.67 7.34 -21.05
N TYR A 51 13.46 7.79 -20.70
CA TYR A 51 13.17 9.22 -20.68
C TYR A 51 12.17 9.61 -19.58
N PRO A 52 12.37 10.75 -18.90
CA PRO A 52 11.37 11.32 -18.04
C PRO A 52 10.10 11.59 -18.86
N CYS A 53 9.01 10.91 -18.50
CA CYS A 53 7.76 11.02 -19.21
C CYS A 53 7.08 12.37 -18.91
N HIS A 54 7.20 13.34 -19.81
CA HIS A 54 6.34 14.52 -19.83
C HIS A 54 4.97 14.12 -20.40
N GLN A 55 3.96 13.96 -19.53
CA GLN A 55 2.57 13.77 -19.95
C GLN A 55 1.98 15.10 -20.43
N ASN A 56 1.26 15.08 -21.55
CA ASN A 56 0.48 16.23 -22.01
C ASN A 56 -0.68 16.48 -21.05
N ALA A 57 -0.89 17.72 -20.61
CA ALA A 57 -1.90 18.06 -19.60
C ALA A 57 -3.34 17.70 -20.01
N GLU A 58 -3.65 17.75 -21.31
CA GLU A 58 -5.01 17.51 -21.85
C GLU A 58 -5.47 16.05 -21.77
N GLU A 59 -4.55 15.11 -21.60
CA GLU A 59 -4.85 13.66 -21.55
C GLU A 59 -5.03 13.14 -20.12
N ILE A 60 -4.88 14.01 -19.13
CA ILE A 60 -4.83 13.63 -17.73
C ILE A 60 -6.25 13.69 -17.12
N PRO A 61 -6.80 12.55 -16.66
CA PRO A 61 -8.10 12.57 -15.99
C PRO A 61 -8.01 13.28 -14.62
N PRO A 62 -9.14 13.74 -14.06
CA PRO A 62 -9.16 14.24 -12.69
C PRO A 62 -8.68 13.17 -11.70
N LEU A 63 -8.10 13.61 -10.58
CA LEU A 63 -7.57 12.72 -9.55
C LEU A 63 -8.67 11.80 -9.01
N HIS A 64 -8.35 10.51 -8.84
CA HIS A 64 -9.27 9.47 -8.35
C HIS A 64 -10.61 9.35 -9.11
N SER A 65 -10.68 9.84 -10.35
CA SER A 65 -11.93 9.80 -11.14
C SER A 65 -12.21 8.44 -11.80
N LEU A 66 -11.21 7.56 -11.86
CA LEU A 66 -11.33 6.24 -12.47
C LEU A 66 -11.60 5.20 -11.40
N ASN A 67 -12.88 4.87 -11.20
CA ASN A 67 -13.28 3.83 -10.26
C ASN A 67 -12.80 2.47 -10.76
N SER A 68 -12.10 1.74 -9.89
CA SER A 68 -11.74 0.35 -10.11
C SER A 68 -12.06 -0.46 -8.85
N LYS A 69 -12.16 -1.78 -9.00
CA LYS A 69 -12.33 -2.69 -7.86
C LYS A 69 -10.98 -3.04 -7.24
N ALA A 70 -10.03 -3.45 -8.07
CA ALA A 70 -8.76 -3.98 -7.61
C ALA A 70 -7.57 -3.42 -8.41
N LEU A 71 -6.51 -3.10 -7.68
CA LEU A 71 -5.18 -2.81 -8.21
C LEU A 71 -4.19 -3.77 -7.58
N LYS A 72 -3.52 -4.57 -8.41
CA LYS A 72 -2.39 -5.41 -8.00
C LYS A 72 -1.11 -4.93 -8.67
N LEU A 73 -0.06 -4.73 -7.88
CA LEU A 73 1.25 -4.30 -8.35
C LEU A 73 2.34 -5.17 -7.73
N ILE A 74 3.03 -5.95 -8.56
CA ILE A 74 4.18 -6.76 -8.15
C ILE A 74 5.43 -6.15 -8.76
N VAL A 75 6.38 -5.77 -7.90
CA VAL A 75 7.67 -5.19 -8.32
C VAL A 75 8.80 -6.11 -7.90
N LYS A 76 9.60 -6.52 -8.89
CA LYS A 76 10.78 -7.37 -8.75
C LYS A 76 11.96 -6.69 -9.44
N GLY A 77 12.78 -6.00 -8.68
CA GLY A 77 14.01 -5.44 -9.22
C GLY A 77 14.66 -4.44 -8.28
N GLY A 78 15.85 -3.99 -8.67
CA GLY A 78 16.70 -3.15 -7.83
C GLY A 78 16.26 -1.69 -7.71
N SER A 79 17.05 -0.91 -6.97
CA SER A 79 16.82 0.52 -6.69
C SER A 79 16.78 1.41 -7.93
N THR A 80 17.40 1.00 -9.03
CA THR A 80 17.37 1.73 -10.31
C THR A 80 15.94 1.83 -10.88
N MET A 81 15.09 0.83 -10.65
CA MET A 81 13.70 0.84 -11.10
C MET A 81 12.86 1.91 -10.40
N VAL A 82 13.18 2.26 -9.15
CA VAL A 82 12.34 3.09 -8.31
C VAL A 82 12.09 4.46 -8.97
N LYS A 83 13.16 5.15 -9.35
CA LYS A 83 13.09 6.51 -9.91
C LYS A 83 12.62 6.51 -11.36
N ASP A 84 13.11 5.56 -12.15
CA ASP A 84 12.91 5.59 -13.61
C ASP A 84 11.60 4.92 -14.04
N VAL A 85 11.10 3.97 -13.27
CA VAL A 85 9.93 3.16 -13.65
C VAL A 85 8.80 3.29 -12.64
N ILE A 86 9.06 3.04 -11.36
CA ILE A 86 7.99 2.92 -10.36
C ILE A 86 7.37 4.28 -10.03
N GLN A 87 8.16 5.31 -9.76
CA GLN A 87 7.64 6.64 -9.44
C GLN A 87 6.78 7.24 -10.57
N PRO A 88 7.20 7.18 -11.86
CA PRO A 88 6.35 7.62 -12.95
C PRO A 88 5.11 6.75 -13.13
N LEU A 89 5.21 5.44 -12.88
CA LEU A 89 4.05 4.55 -12.91
C LEU A 89 3.06 4.86 -11.79
N ASN A 90 3.51 5.04 -10.55
CA ASN A 90 2.67 5.46 -9.43
C ASN A 90 1.91 6.74 -9.78
N ARG A 91 2.61 7.71 -10.40
CA ARG A 91 1.99 8.95 -10.90
C ARG A 91 0.92 8.67 -11.97
N ALA A 92 1.11 7.68 -12.81
CA ALA A 92 0.10 7.28 -13.78
C ALA A 92 -1.10 6.58 -13.11
N LEU A 93 -0.87 5.80 -12.04
CA LEU A 93 -1.88 5.04 -11.32
C LEU A 93 -2.70 5.87 -10.33
N ARG A 94 -2.21 7.05 -9.91
CA ARG A 94 -2.89 7.92 -8.91
C ARG A 94 -4.30 8.38 -9.29
N TYR A 95 -4.68 8.28 -10.57
CA TYR A 95 -6.03 8.66 -11.03
C TYR A 95 -7.06 7.54 -10.82
N LEU A 96 -6.60 6.35 -10.47
CA LEU A 96 -7.46 5.24 -10.07
C LEU A 96 -7.96 5.48 -8.63
N SER A 97 -9.15 4.94 -8.35
CA SER A 97 -9.74 4.86 -7.02
C SER A 97 -10.16 3.42 -6.71
N PRO A 98 -9.20 2.49 -6.57
CA PRO A 98 -9.49 1.09 -6.28
C PRO A 98 -10.08 0.90 -4.88
N SER A 99 -11.05 0.00 -4.72
CA SER A 99 -11.47 -0.44 -3.39
C SER A 99 -10.43 -1.34 -2.71
N GLU A 100 -9.69 -2.12 -3.50
CA GLU A 100 -8.67 -3.05 -3.03
C GLU A 100 -7.33 -2.78 -3.72
N VAL A 101 -6.26 -2.67 -2.94
CA VAL A 101 -4.90 -2.53 -3.43
C VAL A 101 -4.02 -3.61 -2.81
N ASP A 102 -3.26 -4.28 -3.66
CA ASP A 102 -2.29 -5.31 -3.27
C ASP A 102 -0.95 -4.98 -3.94
N ILE A 103 0.03 -4.57 -3.14
CA ILE A 103 1.39 -4.25 -3.61
C ILE A 103 2.36 -5.25 -3.00
N SER A 104 3.17 -5.86 -3.86
CA SER A 104 4.28 -6.71 -3.47
C SER A 104 5.60 -6.11 -3.93
N LEU A 105 6.45 -5.76 -2.98
CA LEU A 105 7.83 -5.35 -3.17
C LEU A 105 8.75 -6.51 -2.76
N GLY A 106 9.41 -7.11 -3.76
CA GLY A 106 10.43 -8.13 -3.51
C GLY A 106 11.68 -7.50 -2.91
N GLU A 107 12.79 -7.55 -3.65
CA GLU A 107 14.04 -6.88 -3.28
C GLU A 107 14.02 -5.35 -3.54
N THR A 108 12.88 -4.83 -4.01
CA THR A 108 12.73 -3.42 -4.33
C THR A 108 12.64 -2.58 -3.06
N PRO A 109 13.40 -1.48 -2.94
CA PRO A 109 13.35 -0.59 -1.78
C PRO A 109 11.96 0.00 -1.54
N MET A 110 11.65 0.33 -0.28
CA MET A 110 10.35 0.87 0.13
C MET A 110 10.02 2.22 -0.54
N GLU A 111 11.01 2.94 -1.05
CA GLU A 111 10.89 4.17 -1.84
C GLU A 111 10.02 3.97 -3.09
N ALA A 112 9.81 2.72 -3.52
CA ALA A 112 8.83 2.33 -4.54
C ALA A 112 7.38 2.64 -4.16
N LEU A 113 7.06 2.78 -2.87
CA LEU A 113 5.74 3.22 -2.40
C LEU A 113 5.55 4.73 -2.47
N TYR A 114 6.58 5.50 -2.85
CA TYR A 114 6.49 6.95 -2.84
C TYR A 114 6.40 7.52 -4.26
N TYR A 115 5.78 8.68 -4.38
CA TYR A 115 5.93 9.55 -5.54
C TYR A 115 7.27 10.27 -5.47
N ALA A 116 7.73 10.84 -6.59
CA ALA A 116 8.95 11.63 -6.65
C ALA A 116 8.99 12.84 -5.69
N ARG A 117 7.83 13.26 -5.15
CA ARG A 117 7.69 14.35 -4.17
C ARG A 117 7.69 13.88 -2.71
N GLY A 118 7.91 12.58 -2.45
CA GLY A 118 7.87 11.99 -1.11
C GLY A 118 6.46 11.74 -0.57
N GLU A 119 5.43 11.91 -1.40
CA GLU A 119 4.05 11.56 -1.05
C GLU A 119 3.88 10.04 -1.15
N LEU A 120 3.11 9.41 -0.26
CA LEU A 120 2.91 7.96 -0.28
C LEU A 120 1.81 7.52 -1.26
N PHE A 121 2.05 6.38 -1.90
CA PHE A 121 1.15 5.59 -2.75
C PHE A 121 1.01 4.19 -2.08
N PRO A 122 -0.18 3.57 -2.03
CA PRO A 122 -1.35 3.78 -2.89
C PRO A 122 -2.54 4.51 -2.27
N TYR A 123 -3.58 4.72 -3.08
CA TYR A 123 -4.91 5.19 -2.67
C TYR A 123 -5.91 4.04 -2.80
N GLY A 124 -6.65 3.72 -1.74
CA GLY A 124 -7.67 2.67 -1.72
C GLY A 124 -8.23 2.41 -0.33
N SER A 125 -9.40 1.76 -0.24
CA SER A 125 -10.04 1.47 1.06
C SER A 125 -9.42 0.30 1.81
N THR A 126 -9.01 -0.74 1.07
CA THR A 126 -8.29 -1.91 1.60
C THR A 126 -6.93 -1.97 0.94
N ILE A 127 -5.86 -1.88 1.73
CA ILE A 127 -4.48 -1.83 1.22
C ILE A 127 -3.70 -2.99 1.84
N ARG A 128 -3.08 -3.81 0.99
CA ARG A 128 -2.21 -4.92 1.37
C ARG A 128 -0.82 -4.65 0.84
N LEU A 129 0.17 -4.65 1.72
CA LEU A 129 1.56 -4.39 1.41
C LEU A 129 2.41 -5.60 1.81
N HIS A 130 3.04 -6.23 0.83
CA HIS A 130 4.01 -7.31 1.02
C HIS A 130 5.41 -6.73 0.76
N ILE A 131 6.21 -6.56 1.81
CA ILE A 131 7.51 -5.86 1.73
C ILE A 131 8.60 -6.79 2.26
N SER A 132 9.54 -7.20 1.38
CA SER A 132 10.60 -8.13 1.78
C SER A 132 11.83 -7.42 2.38
N THR A 133 11.95 -6.11 2.20
CA THR A 133 13.06 -5.29 2.71
C THR A 133 12.73 -4.68 4.08
N SER A 134 13.75 -4.21 4.81
CA SER A 134 13.55 -3.46 6.05
C SER A 134 12.74 -2.18 5.77
N CYS A 135 11.74 -1.90 6.59
CA CYS A 135 10.93 -0.70 6.48
C CYS A 135 10.35 -0.29 7.84
N ASP A 136 10.12 1.01 8.03
CA ASP A 136 9.35 1.51 9.17
C ASP A 136 7.86 1.41 8.83
N LEU A 137 7.17 0.48 9.47
CA LEU A 137 5.76 0.20 9.22
C LEU A 137 4.86 1.33 9.75
N LEU A 138 5.28 2.02 10.81
CA LEU A 138 4.51 3.12 11.39
C LEU A 138 4.61 4.36 10.51
N GLU A 139 5.79 4.65 9.96
CA GLU A 139 5.99 5.72 8.96
C GLU A 139 5.07 5.49 7.74
N ILE A 140 5.06 4.26 7.19
CA ILE A 140 4.22 3.91 6.04
C ILE A 140 2.74 4.06 6.42
N LEU A 141 2.31 3.52 7.56
CA LEU A 141 0.91 3.61 7.99
C LEU A 141 0.46 5.06 8.20
N ALA A 142 1.27 5.87 8.88
CA ALA A 142 1.01 7.30 9.08
C ALA A 142 0.91 8.04 7.74
N GLY A 143 1.81 7.75 6.80
CA GLY A 143 1.77 8.27 5.44
C GLY A 143 0.49 7.89 4.70
N LEU A 144 0.00 6.66 4.87
CA LEU A 144 -1.24 6.19 4.24
C LEU A 144 -2.45 6.93 4.80
N VAL A 145 -2.63 6.96 6.11
CA VAL A 145 -3.84 7.54 6.73
C VAL A 145 -3.93 9.06 6.51
N ARG A 146 -2.79 9.77 6.50
CA ARG A 146 -2.73 11.21 6.22
C ARG A 146 -3.10 11.57 4.79
N ARG A 147 -2.92 10.64 3.83
CA ARG A 147 -3.09 10.91 2.38
C ARG A 147 -4.29 10.20 1.78
N CYS A 148 -4.73 9.09 2.37
CA CYS A 148 -5.83 8.25 1.90
C CYS A 148 -6.96 8.24 2.93
N ASN A 149 -7.83 9.24 2.86
CA ASN A 149 -8.98 9.39 3.77
C ASN A 149 -10.03 8.27 3.64
N ILE A 150 -9.96 7.45 2.58
CA ILE A 150 -10.82 6.29 2.40
C ILE A 150 -10.21 5.00 2.97
N ALA A 151 -8.95 5.00 3.40
CA ALA A 151 -8.30 3.82 3.96
C ALA A 151 -9.03 3.37 5.23
N ARG A 152 -9.55 2.15 5.20
CA ARG A 152 -10.24 1.49 6.31
C ARG A 152 -9.51 0.23 6.76
N CYS A 153 -8.88 -0.49 5.84
CA CYS A 153 -8.18 -1.73 6.13
C CYS A 153 -6.74 -1.63 5.63
N VAL A 154 -5.77 -1.85 6.51
CA VAL A 154 -4.35 -1.94 6.11
C VAL A 154 -3.78 -3.25 6.61
N HIS A 155 -3.13 -3.99 5.71
CA HIS A 155 -2.46 -5.24 5.99
C HIS A 155 -1.00 -5.15 5.58
N PHE A 156 -0.11 -5.38 6.53
CA PHE A 156 1.31 -5.53 6.29
C PHE A 156 1.70 -7.00 6.36
N ASN A 157 2.44 -7.44 5.36
CA ASN A 157 3.22 -8.66 5.42
C ASN A 157 4.70 -8.29 5.19
N ALA A 158 5.45 -8.15 6.29
CA ALA A 158 6.77 -7.54 6.26
C ALA A 158 7.73 -8.15 7.30
N PRO A 159 8.44 -9.24 6.98
CA PRO A 159 9.40 -9.93 7.87
C PRO A 159 10.45 -9.04 8.52
N LEU A 160 10.86 -7.98 7.84
CA LEU A 160 11.87 -7.03 8.31
C LEU A 160 11.28 -5.67 8.70
N GLY A 161 9.95 -5.57 8.79
CA GLY A 161 9.24 -4.37 9.20
C GLY A 161 9.35 -4.13 10.70
N TYR A 162 9.64 -2.89 11.08
CA TYR A 162 9.82 -2.46 12.48
C TYR A 162 9.08 -1.13 12.71
N PHE A 163 8.98 -0.68 13.96
CA PHE A 163 8.60 0.69 14.29
C PHE A 163 9.83 1.44 14.80
N SER A 164 10.12 2.63 14.27
CA SER A 164 11.16 3.45 14.88
C SER A 164 10.65 4.14 16.14
N ALA A 165 11.53 4.26 17.14
CA ALA A 165 11.22 5.00 18.37
C ALA A 165 10.82 6.45 18.08
N ASN A 166 11.48 7.08 17.11
CA ASN A 166 11.17 8.46 16.69
C ASN A 166 9.74 8.57 16.15
N GLU A 167 9.30 7.65 15.28
CA GLU A 167 7.93 7.67 14.79
C GLU A 167 6.93 7.39 15.90
N ILE A 168 7.20 6.47 16.82
CA ILE A 168 6.34 6.21 17.98
C ILE A 168 6.13 7.47 18.83
N GLU A 169 7.21 8.19 19.15
CA GLU A 169 7.17 9.39 19.99
C GLU A 169 6.47 10.58 19.33
N THR A 170 6.56 10.67 18.00
CA THR A 170 6.01 11.80 17.23
C THR A 170 4.68 11.47 16.54
N CYS A 171 4.20 10.24 16.67
CA CYS A 171 2.98 9.74 16.07
C CYS A 171 1.76 10.53 16.57
N ASN A 172 0.98 11.07 15.65
CA ASN A 172 -0.35 11.58 15.97
C ASN A 172 -1.37 10.45 15.81
N TRP A 173 -1.65 9.73 16.90
CA TRP A 173 -2.56 8.58 16.89
C TRP A 173 -4.00 8.92 16.43
N TRP A 174 -4.40 10.19 16.48
CA TRP A 174 -5.66 10.67 15.92
C TRP A 174 -5.75 10.56 14.39
N ASP A 175 -4.60 10.57 13.69
CA ASP A 175 -4.56 10.42 12.23
C ASP A 175 -5.11 9.04 11.78
N PHE A 176 -5.13 8.06 12.68
CA PHE A 176 -5.54 6.68 12.41
C PHE A 176 -7.04 6.45 12.64
N ALA A 177 -7.81 7.48 13.04
CA ALA A 177 -9.24 7.37 13.34
C ALA A 177 -10.10 6.87 12.15
N SER A 178 -9.59 6.97 10.91
CA SER A 178 -10.27 6.42 9.74
C SER A 178 -10.16 4.90 9.62
N LEU A 179 -9.13 4.28 10.22
CA LEU A 179 -8.89 2.85 10.14
C LEU A 179 -9.92 2.07 10.96
N ARG A 180 -10.32 0.93 10.41
CA ARG A 180 -11.20 -0.05 11.04
C ARG A 180 -10.47 -1.37 11.29
N HIS A 181 -9.59 -1.77 10.38
CA HIS A 181 -8.84 -3.02 10.50
C HIS A 181 -7.36 -2.77 10.21
N LEU A 182 -6.50 -3.21 11.12
CA LEU A 182 -5.06 -3.17 10.97
C LEU A 182 -4.49 -4.55 11.24
N ARG A 183 -3.72 -5.08 10.28
CA ARG A 183 -3.17 -6.43 10.35
C ARG A 183 -1.68 -6.42 10.09
N PHE A 184 -0.93 -7.07 10.95
CA PHE A 184 0.50 -7.34 10.82
C PHE A 184 0.70 -8.85 10.71
N GLU A 185 1.23 -9.29 9.59
CA GLU A 185 1.45 -10.71 9.28
C GLU A 185 2.94 -10.95 9.01
N ASN A 186 3.52 -11.97 9.63
CA ASN A 186 4.94 -12.26 9.55
C ASN A 186 5.82 -11.03 9.87
N CYS A 187 5.41 -10.13 10.76
CA CYS A 187 6.20 -8.94 11.11
C CYS A 187 7.21 -9.25 12.22
N ASP A 188 8.20 -10.08 11.88
CA ASP A 188 9.10 -10.72 12.86
C ASP A 188 9.98 -9.75 13.64
N ARG A 189 10.15 -8.49 13.20
CA ARG A 189 10.97 -7.51 13.92
C ARG A 189 10.20 -6.64 14.91
N LEU A 190 8.88 -6.76 14.97
CA LEU A 190 8.11 -6.11 16.03
C LEU A 190 8.41 -6.77 17.37
N CYS A 191 8.60 -5.97 18.41
CA CYS A 191 8.71 -6.44 19.78
C CYS A 191 7.42 -6.22 20.56
N GLU A 192 7.32 -6.83 21.73
CA GLU A 192 6.14 -6.72 22.60
C GLU A 192 5.84 -5.27 23.02
N GLU A 193 6.88 -4.45 23.22
CA GLU A 193 6.70 -3.04 23.56
C GLU A 193 6.05 -2.24 22.42
N ASP A 194 6.46 -2.50 21.16
CA ASP A 194 5.88 -1.89 19.96
C ASP A 194 4.37 -2.19 19.89
N VAL A 195 4.01 -3.46 20.13
CA VAL A 195 2.63 -3.96 20.12
C VAL A 195 1.83 -3.31 21.24
N LYS A 196 2.40 -3.24 22.45
CA LYS A 196 1.75 -2.64 23.62
C LYS A 196 1.41 -1.19 23.36
N ILE A 197 2.38 -0.41 22.86
CA ILE A 197 2.18 1.01 22.56
C ILE A 197 1.10 1.17 21.50
N MET A 198 1.14 0.39 20.43
CA MET A 198 0.15 0.48 19.36
C MET A 198 -1.26 0.12 19.85
N ALA A 199 -1.42 -0.99 20.56
CA ALA A 199 -2.70 -1.41 21.13
C ALA A 199 -3.24 -0.36 22.11
N SER A 200 -2.39 0.15 23.00
CA SER A 200 -2.75 1.16 23.99
C SER A 200 -3.10 2.52 23.39
N ASN A 201 -2.74 2.81 22.14
CA ASN A 201 -3.13 4.09 21.52
C ASN A 201 -4.29 3.93 20.52
N LEU A 202 -4.41 2.78 19.87
CA LEU A 202 -5.43 2.56 18.83
C LEU A 202 -6.72 1.91 19.35
N LEU A 203 -6.69 1.22 20.50
CA LEU A 203 -7.83 0.47 21.04
C LEU A 203 -8.45 1.09 22.29
N LEU A 204 -8.11 2.33 22.66
CA LEU A 204 -8.71 2.99 23.84
C LEU A 204 -10.08 3.62 23.57
N ASP A 205 -10.44 3.89 22.31
CA ASP A 205 -11.69 4.56 21.97
C ASP A 205 -12.91 3.61 22.06
N GLU A 206 -14.09 4.21 22.26
CA GLU A 206 -15.40 3.53 22.25
C GLU A 206 -15.56 2.65 21.00
N ALA A 207 -16.19 1.48 21.15
CA ALA A 207 -16.22 0.42 20.14
C ALA A 207 -16.74 0.85 18.74
N ASP A 208 -17.48 1.96 18.63
CA ASP A 208 -18.07 2.45 17.38
C ASP A 208 -17.23 3.51 16.65
N VAL A 209 -16.23 4.10 17.33
CA VAL A 209 -15.38 5.17 16.80
C VAL A 209 -13.92 4.70 16.84
N GLY A 210 -13.30 4.52 15.68
CA GLY A 210 -11.91 4.07 15.57
C GLY A 210 -11.74 2.60 15.17
N LEU A 211 -10.62 2.02 15.61
CA LEU A 211 -10.15 0.71 15.19
C LEU A 211 -11.03 -0.41 15.77
N GLN A 212 -11.48 -1.30 14.90
CA GLN A 212 -12.34 -2.44 15.22
C GLN A 212 -11.55 -3.74 15.39
N SER A 213 -10.47 -3.93 14.62
CA SER A 213 -9.53 -5.02 14.86
C SER A 213 -8.07 -4.60 14.69
N LEU A 214 -7.24 -5.10 15.60
CA LEU A 214 -5.79 -5.09 15.53
C LEU A 214 -5.30 -6.54 15.54
N GLU A 215 -4.74 -6.99 14.43
CA GLU A 215 -4.37 -8.39 14.20
C GLU A 215 -2.85 -8.58 14.13
N PHE A 216 -2.32 -9.55 14.86
CA PHE A 216 -0.93 -10.00 14.78
C PHE A 216 -0.86 -11.50 14.42
N ILE A 217 -0.32 -11.81 13.24
CA ILE A 217 -0.42 -13.14 12.63
C ILE A 217 0.98 -13.66 12.31
N SER A 218 1.38 -14.77 12.93
CA SER A 218 2.66 -15.45 12.73
C SER A 218 3.88 -14.52 12.91
N CYS A 219 3.82 -13.58 13.87
CA CYS A 219 4.92 -12.68 14.22
C CYS A 219 5.81 -13.31 15.31
N LYS A 220 7.01 -13.76 14.95
CA LYS A 220 7.82 -14.67 15.81
C LYS A 220 8.33 -14.09 17.12
N ASN A 221 8.49 -12.77 17.22
CA ASN A 221 9.08 -12.10 18.38
C ASN A 221 8.04 -11.59 19.38
N ILE A 222 6.78 -11.97 19.21
CA ILE A 222 5.68 -11.64 20.11
C ILE A 222 5.21 -12.95 20.75
N SER A 223 5.25 -13.07 22.07
CA SER A 223 4.79 -14.29 22.74
C SER A 223 3.26 -14.35 22.86
N GLU A 224 2.70 -15.56 22.87
CA GLU A 224 1.27 -15.77 23.12
C GLU A 224 0.86 -15.29 24.52
N ASP A 225 1.70 -15.58 25.53
CA ASP A 225 1.46 -15.14 26.92
C ASP A 225 1.37 -13.62 27.03
N PHE A 226 2.22 -12.88 26.30
CA PHE A 226 2.13 -11.43 26.23
C PHE A 226 0.80 -10.95 25.61
N LEU A 227 0.39 -11.54 24.48
CA LEU A 227 -0.85 -11.16 23.80
C LEU A 227 -2.11 -11.50 24.60
N LEU A 228 -2.10 -12.61 25.35
CA LEU A 228 -3.16 -12.96 26.30
C LEU A 228 -3.31 -11.89 27.39
N ASN A 229 -2.20 -11.52 28.04
CA ASN A 229 -2.20 -10.48 29.07
C ASN A 229 -2.64 -9.11 28.50
N LEU A 230 -2.16 -8.75 27.30
CA LEU A 230 -2.57 -7.52 26.65
C LEU A 230 -4.06 -7.55 26.24
N GLY A 231 -4.57 -8.71 25.83
CA GLY A 231 -5.98 -8.92 25.52
C GLY A 231 -6.91 -8.68 26.71
N ASP A 232 -6.48 -9.01 27.93
CA ASP A 232 -7.22 -8.66 29.16
C ASP A 232 -7.31 -7.13 29.37
N GLU A 233 -6.34 -6.36 28.87
CA GLU A 233 -6.31 -4.89 28.96
C GLU A 233 -7.14 -4.21 27.86
N VAL A 234 -7.05 -4.68 26.61
CA VAL A 234 -7.62 -3.99 25.42
C VAL A 234 -8.87 -4.67 24.84
N GLY A 235 -9.22 -5.86 25.33
CA GLY A 235 -10.40 -6.63 24.96
C GLY A 235 -10.28 -7.39 23.63
N GLU A 236 -11.43 -7.89 23.15
CA GLU A 236 -11.56 -8.81 22.01
C GLU A 236 -11.17 -8.21 20.64
N ARG A 237 -10.86 -6.92 20.58
CA ARG A 237 -10.41 -6.25 19.34
C ARG A 237 -8.96 -6.60 18.98
N LEU A 238 -8.18 -7.08 19.95
CA LEU A 238 -6.87 -7.64 19.71
C LEU A 238 -7.02 -9.11 19.29
N ILE A 239 -6.54 -9.46 18.11
CA ILE A 239 -6.66 -10.79 17.52
C ILE A 239 -5.26 -11.30 17.18
N TRP A 240 -4.99 -12.57 17.44
CA TRP A 240 -3.71 -13.19 17.08
C TRP A 240 -3.83 -14.66 16.68
N SER A 241 -2.83 -15.12 15.92
CA SER A 241 -2.64 -16.54 15.60
C SER A 241 -1.18 -16.80 15.23
N PHE A 242 -0.62 -17.95 15.61
CA PHE A 242 0.78 -18.32 15.38
C PHE A 242 0.94 -19.32 14.23
#